data_AF-A0A183JHP6-F1
#
_entry.id   AF-A0A183JHP6-F1
#
_cell.length_a   1.000
_cell.length_b   1.000
_cell.length_c   1.000
_cell.angle_alpha   90.00
_cell.angle_beta   90.00
_cell.angle_gamma   90.00
#
_symmetry.space_group_name_H-M   'P 1'
#
loop_
_entity.id
_entity.type
_entity.pdbx_description
1 polymer ?
#
loop_
_entity_poly.entity_id
_entity_poly.type
_entity_poly.pdbx_seq_one_letter_code
_entity_poly.pdbx_strand_id
1 'polypeptide(L)'
;LYEVGIHIADVSYFVYPNSPLDKRAADRTTSVYLVQKVIPMLPPILSQHLCSLVPNEDRLAFSILLTVKENGEIINEWFGRSVIRSRCRLTYDEAWSIIQTTQSNPTIEDKSRLLEFLPKPEAPFTFQDLQNCLSSLHLIATNLRSHRIENGAISFDKLELNFSFPKPLPVMEKHTNECSTTLWPQGFSVKVRNPAHHLIEEWMIVANQSVARFLFGNFIKRLKGVQPFEITVDTGNNNQKWLGATLRNHSKPDRNRFSQLVISKTLCS
;
A
#
# COMPACT_ATOMS: atom_id res chain seq x y z
N LEU A 1 2.58 3.67 -24.52
CA LEU A 1 3.22 2.81 -23.50
C LEU A 1 3.69 3.71 -22.38
N TYR A 2 3.54 3.26 -21.14
CA TYR A 2 3.92 4.02 -19.95
C TYR A 2 5.02 3.29 -19.19
N GLU A 3 5.95 4.05 -18.62
CA GLU A 3 6.89 3.53 -17.63
C GLU A 3 6.46 4.03 -16.26
N VAL A 4 6.21 3.09 -15.34
CA VAL A 4 5.73 3.41 -13.99
C VAL A 4 6.72 2.86 -12.97
N GLY A 5 7.24 3.75 -12.13
CA GLY A 5 8.12 3.41 -11.02
C GLY A 5 7.36 3.32 -9.70
N ILE A 6 7.53 2.20 -9.01
CA ILE A 6 7.06 2.00 -7.64
C ILE A 6 8.29 1.87 -6.75
N HIS A 7 8.47 2.84 -5.86
CA HIS A 7 9.66 2.95 -5.03
C HIS A 7 9.30 2.74 -3.56
N ILE A 8 9.84 1.70 -2.96
CA ILE A 8 9.65 1.35 -1.54
C ILE A 8 10.93 1.65 -0.78
N ALA A 9 10.85 2.24 0.41
CA ALA A 9 12.04 2.54 1.21
C ALA A 9 12.91 1.29 1.45
N ASP A 10 14.22 1.41 1.23
CA ASP A 10 15.15 0.28 1.44
C ASP A 10 15.49 0.11 2.92
N VAL A 11 14.54 -0.44 3.69
CA VAL A 11 14.74 -0.78 5.11
C VAL A 11 15.85 -1.83 5.27
N SER A 12 16.00 -2.74 4.30
CA SER A 12 16.98 -3.83 4.34
C SER A 12 18.43 -3.34 4.34
N TYR A 13 18.67 -2.14 3.81
CA TYR A 13 19.97 -1.49 3.86
C TYR A 13 20.38 -1.10 5.29
N PHE A 14 19.41 -0.70 6.12
CA PHE A 14 19.66 -0.27 7.50
C PHE A 14 19.50 -1.41 8.53
N VAL A 15 18.67 -2.41 8.22
CA VAL A 15 18.34 -3.53 9.12
C VAL A 15 18.91 -4.82 8.53
N TYR A 16 20.15 -5.14 8.91
CA TYR A 16 20.82 -6.35 8.43
C TYR A 16 20.26 -7.62 9.10
N PRO A 17 20.18 -8.75 8.38
CA PRO A 17 19.75 -10.02 8.94
C PRO A 17 20.55 -10.41 10.19
N ASN A 18 19.87 -10.96 11.20
CA ASN A 18 20.42 -11.39 12.49
C ASN A 18 21.00 -10.28 13.38
N SER A 19 20.91 -9.01 12.98
CA SER A 19 21.29 -7.89 13.83
C SER A 19 20.38 -7.77 15.06
N PRO A 20 20.81 -7.10 16.14
CA PRO A 20 19.92 -6.84 17.29
C PRO A 20 18.64 -6.10 16.89
N LEU A 21 18.73 -5.25 15.86
CA LEU A 21 17.60 -4.51 15.33
C LEU A 21 16.63 -5.41 14.57
N ASP A 22 17.15 -6.33 13.75
CA ASP A 22 16.36 -7.33 13.02
C ASP A 22 15.61 -8.25 14.00
N LYS A 23 16.29 -8.74 15.04
CA LYS A 23 15.64 -9.53 16.11
C LYS A 23 14.50 -8.77 16.78
N ARG A 24 14.72 -7.49 17.13
CA ARG A 24 13.67 -6.65 17.72
C ARG A 24 12.53 -6.34 16.75
N ALA A 25 12.81 -6.17 15.46
CA ALA A 25 11.80 -5.98 14.44
C ALA A 25 10.97 -7.26 14.25
N ALA A 26 11.61 -8.43 14.24
CA ALA A 26 10.96 -9.74 14.19
C ALA A 26 10.07 -9.98 15.43
N ASP A 27 10.58 -9.68 16.63
CA ASP A 27 9.82 -9.77 17.89
C ASP A 27 8.53 -8.92 17.84
N ARG A 28 8.60 -7.73 17.22
CA ARG A 28 7.44 -6.84 17.07
C ARG A 28 6.53 -7.24 15.91
N THR A 29 7.07 -7.89 14.88
CA THR A 29 6.41 -8.32 13.62
C THR A 29 5.85 -7.18 12.77
N THR A 30 5.10 -6.23 13.35
CA THR A 30 4.49 -5.11 12.66
C THR A 30 4.37 -3.89 13.57
N SER A 31 4.07 -2.73 13.00
CA SER A 31 3.72 -1.54 13.79
C SER A 31 2.28 -1.67 14.29
N VAL A 32 2.05 -1.39 15.57
CA VAL A 32 0.72 -1.43 16.17
C VAL A 32 0.13 -0.02 16.17
N TYR A 33 -0.94 0.16 15.39
CA TYR A 33 -1.67 1.42 15.30
C TYR A 33 -2.80 1.42 16.33
N LEU A 34 -2.58 2.08 17.46
CA LEU A 34 -3.62 2.38 18.43
C LEU A 34 -4.31 3.69 18.06
N VAL A 35 -5.50 3.91 18.60
CA VAL A 35 -6.31 5.09 18.31
C VAL A 35 -5.57 6.41 18.60
N GLN A 36 -4.73 6.44 19.64
CA GLN A 36 -3.98 7.65 20.05
C GLN A 36 -2.49 7.62 19.73
N LYS A 37 -1.94 6.44 19.43
CA LYS A 37 -0.49 6.24 19.35
C LYS A 37 -0.13 5.11 18.41
N VAL A 38 0.97 5.29 17.70
CA VAL A 38 1.60 4.20 16.96
C VAL A 38 2.75 3.65 17.79
N ILE A 39 2.78 2.34 17.98
CA ILE A 39 3.94 1.62 18.50
C ILE A 39 4.71 1.11 17.28
N PRO A 40 5.81 1.76 16.88
CA PRO A 40 6.45 1.45 15.61
C PRO A 40 7.26 0.16 15.70
N MET A 41 7.27 -0.62 14.62
CA MET A 41 8.11 -1.81 14.48
C MET A 41 9.60 -1.43 14.60
N LEU A 42 9.98 -0.35 13.93
CA LEU A 42 11.35 0.17 13.91
C LEU A 42 11.48 1.41 14.80
N PRO A 43 12.67 1.71 15.33
CA PRO A 43 12.96 2.97 16.01
C PRO A 43 12.51 4.19 15.18
N PRO A 44 11.98 5.27 15.82
CA PRO A 44 11.54 6.47 15.12
C PRO A 44 12.62 7.09 14.21
N ILE A 45 13.90 7.04 14.63
CA ILE A 45 15.01 7.55 13.83
C ILE A 45 15.12 6.87 12.45
N LEU A 46 14.78 5.57 12.36
CA LEU A 46 14.77 4.84 11.10
C LEU A 46 13.46 5.06 10.35
N SER A 47 12.33 4.87 11.02
CA SER A 47 11.02 4.91 10.35
C SER A 47 10.61 6.30 9.88
N GLN A 48 10.93 7.36 10.63
CA GLN A 48 10.46 8.73 10.36
C GLN A 48 11.48 9.58 9.59
N HIS A 49 12.77 9.25 9.67
CA HIS A 49 13.82 10.03 9.02
C HIS A 49 14.50 9.26 7.87
N LEU A 50 15.21 8.17 8.18
CA LEU A 50 16.08 7.49 7.20
C LEU A 50 15.30 6.68 6.15
N CYS A 51 14.24 5.98 6.56
CA CYS A 51 13.39 5.18 5.69
C CYS A 51 12.16 5.96 5.19
N SER A 52 11.94 7.18 5.68
CA SER A 52 10.86 8.03 5.20
C SER A 52 11.26 8.67 3.87
N LEU A 53 10.44 8.47 2.83
CA LEU A 53 10.61 9.06 1.50
C LEU A 53 10.14 10.52 1.50
N VAL A 54 10.79 11.35 2.32
CA VAL A 54 10.47 12.77 2.45
C VAL A 54 10.78 13.52 1.14
N PRO A 55 10.04 14.60 0.84
CA PRO A 55 10.27 15.37 -0.38
C PRO A 55 11.63 16.07 -0.36
N ASN A 56 12.20 16.26 -1.54
CA ASN A 56 13.39 17.05 -1.87
C ASN A 56 14.68 16.57 -1.19
N GLU A 57 14.72 15.31 -0.76
CA GLU A 57 15.91 14.67 -0.25
C GLU A 57 16.16 13.34 -0.96
N ASP A 58 17.43 13.01 -1.13
CA ASP A 58 17.83 11.74 -1.72
C ASP A 58 17.59 10.62 -0.71
N ARG A 59 16.96 9.54 -1.18
CA ARG A 59 16.54 8.40 -0.37
C ARG A 59 16.82 7.08 -1.06
N LEU A 60 17.25 6.10 -0.27
CA LEU A 60 17.44 4.74 -0.73
C LEU A 60 16.10 4.03 -0.85
N ALA A 61 15.85 3.46 -2.03
CA ALA A 61 14.64 2.72 -2.32
C ALA A 61 14.95 1.40 -3.02
N PHE A 62 14.10 0.41 -2.78
CA PHE A 62 13.97 -0.73 -3.64
C PHE A 62 12.84 -0.45 -4.64
N SER A 63 13.16 -0.52 -5.91
CA SER A 63 12.34 -0.01 -6.99
C SER A 63 11.86 -1.12 -7.91
N ILE A 64 10.62 -0.96 -8.35
CA ILE A 64 9.97 -1.79 -9.35
C ILE A 64 9.63 -0.85 -10.51
N LEU A 65 10.30 -1.02 -11.64
CA LEU A 65 10.01 -0.28 -12.86
C LEU A 65 9.20 -1.18 -13.78
N LEU A 66 8.03 -0.70 -14.19
CA LEU A 66 7.06 -1.45 -14.97
C LEU A 66 6.85 -0.76 -16.31
N THR A 67 6.90 -1.52 -17.41
CA THR A 67 6.40 -1.05 -18.71
C THR A 67 4.96 -1.51 -18.86
N VAL A 68 4.02 -0.57 -18.85
CA VAL A 68 2.57 -0.85 -18.77
C VAL A 68 1.84 -0.24 -19.97
N LYS A 69 0.87 -0.96 -20.51
CA LYS A 69 -0.08 -0.42 -21.49
C LYS A 69 -1.19 0.36 -20.79
N GLU A 70 -1.91 1.19 -21.53
CA GLU A 70 -3.02 1.98 -20.98
C GLU A 70 -4.14 1.10 -20.40
N ASN A 71 -4.36 -0.09 -20.97
CA ASN A 71 -5.32 -1.08 -20.47
C ASN A 71 -4.91 -1.75 -19.14
N GLY A 72 -3.72 -1.46 -18.60
CA GLY A 72 -3.18 -2.07 -17.38
C GLY A 72 -2.35 -3.34 -17.60
N GLU A 73 -2.13 -3.77 -18.85
CA GLU A 73 -1.28 -4.93 -19.16
C GLU A 73 0.20 -4.60 -18.91
N ILE A 74 0.88 -5.41 -18.11
CA ILE A 74 2.31 -5.28 -17.78
C ILE A 74 3.13 -6.06 -18.82
N ILE A 75 4.00 -5.36 -19.53
CA ILE A 75 4.86 -5.92 -20.59
C ILE A 75 6.21 -6.35 -20.04
N ASN A 76 6.82 -5.50 -19.20
CA ASN A 76 8.15 -5.72 -18.66
C ASN A 76 8.23 -5.23 -17.21
N GLU A 77 9.11 -5.87 -16.45
CA GLU A 77 9.34 -5.60 -15.02
C GLU A 77 10.84 -5.59 -14.75
N TRP A 78 11.31 -4.56 -14.06
CA TRP A 78 12.68 -4.47 -13.54
C TRP A 78 12.63 -4.24 -12.03
N PHE A 79 13.52 -4.93 -11.30
CA PHE A 79 13.64 -4.83 -9.86
C PHE A 79 15.08 -4.47 -9.50
N GLY A 80 15.26 -3.51 -8.60
CA GLY A 80 16.60 -3.16 -8.15
C GLY A 80 16.63 -2.07 -7.08
N ARG A 81 17.79 -1.94 -6.44
CA ARG A 81 18.06 -0.82 -5.52
C ARG A 81 18.30 0.44 -6.34
N SER A 82 17.78 1.55 -5.86
CA SER A 82 17.91 2.87 -6.49
C SER A 82 18.02 3.98 -5.45
N VAL A 83 18.47 5.14 -5.91
CA VAL A 83 18.34 6.40 -5.18
C VAL A 83 17.22 7.20 -5.82
N ILE A 84 16.27 7.69 -5.03
CA ILE A 84 15.17 8.53 -5.49
C ILE A 84 15.18 9.87 -4.78
N ARG A 85 14.54 10.87 -5.37
CA ARG A 85 14.23 12.15 -4.75
C ARG A 85 12.77 12.49 -5.00
N SER A 86 11.92 12.34 -3.99
CA SER A 86 10.50 12.67 -4.11
C SER A 86 10.35 14.18 -4.33
N ARG A 87 9.63 14.61 -5.36
CA ARG A 87 9.52 16.04 -5.70
C ARG A 87 8.29 16.71 -5.12
N CYS A 88 7.34 15.93 -4.60
CA CYS A 88 6.11 16.43 -4.04
C CYS A 88 5.58 15.45 -3.00
N ARG A 89 5.08 15.97 -1.88
CA ARG A 89 4.33 15.20 -0.89
C ARG A 89 2.86 15.53 -1.03
N LEU A 90 2.05 14.51 -1.26
CA LEU A 90 0.61 14.64 -1.45
C LEU A 90 -0.15 13.87 -0.38
N THR A 91 -1.20 14.49 0.13
CA THR A 91 -2.29 13.79 0.80
C THR A 91 -3.25 13.20 -0.24
N TYR A 92 -4.08 12.24 0.18
CA TYR A 92 -5.08 11.65 -0.72
C TYR A 92 -6.10 12.67 -1.23
N ASP A 93 -6.46 13.66 -0.42
CA ASP A 93 -7.43 14.69 -0.81
C ASP A 93 -6.81 15.66 -1.81
N GLU A 94 -5.57 16.11 -1.58
CA GLU A 94 -4.83 16.95 -2.54
C GLU A 94 -4.65 16.23 -3.88
N ALA A 95 -4.23 14.96 -3.86
CA ALA A 95 -4.06 14.17 -5.08
C ALA A 95 -5.38 14.04 -5.85
N TRP A 96 -6.49 13.82 -5.14
CA TRP A 96 -7.81 13.74 -5.77
C TRP A 96 -8.25 15.08 -6.35
N SER A 97 -8.06 16.20 -5.62
CA SER A 97 -8.34 17.54 -6.14
C SER A 97 -7.55 17.84 -7.41
N ILE A 98 -6.26 17.47 -7.45
CA ILE A 98 -5.43 17.65 -8.66
C ILE A 98 -5.99 16.84 -9.84
N ILE A 99 -6.39 15.58 -9.63
CA ILE A 99 -7.00 14.74 -10.69
C ILE A 99 -8.30 15.37 -11.19
N GLN A 100 -9.16 15.86 -10.30
CA GLN A 100 -10.43 16.49 -10.65
C GLN A 100 -10.25 17.76 -11.50
N THR A 101 -9.21 18.56 -11.24
CA THR A 101 -8.94 19.77 -12.05
C THR A 101 -8.68 19.48 -13.53
N THR A 102 -8.29 18.24 -13.85
CA THR A 102 -8.02 17.77 -15.22
C THR A 102 -9.29 17.22 -15.89
N GLN A 103 -10.20 16.62 -15.12
CA GLN A 103 -11.43 16.00 -15.64
C GLN A 103 -12.59 16.99 -15.78
N SER A 104 -12.69 17.95 -14.87
CA SER A 104 -13.70 19.00 -14.92
C SER A 104 -13.16 20.20 -15.70
N ASN A 105 -14.04 20.98 -16.33
CA ASN A 105 -13.76 22.36 -16.76
C ASN A 105 -14.27 23.33 -15.69
N PRO A 106 -13.66 23.43 -14.48
CA PRO A 106 -14.09 24.41 -13.52
C PRO A 106 -13.91 25.82 -14.08
N THR A 107 -14.80 26.71 -13.66
CA THR A 107 -14.72 28.15 -13.88
C THR A 107 -13.32 28.66 -13.53
N ILE A 108 -12.83 29.65 -14.31
CA ILE A 108 -11.44 30.16 -14.21
C ILE A 108 -11.13 30.63 -12.76
N GLU A 109 -12.11 31.21 -12.07
CA GLU A 109 -11.97 31.69 -10.68
C GLU A 109 -11.77 30.56 -9.66
N ASP A 110 -12.49 29.45 -9.81
CA ASP A 110 -12.38 28.29 -8.91
C ASP A 110 -11.05 27.55 -9.08
N LYS A 111 -10.57 27.45 -10.33
CA LYS A 111 -9.22 26.92 -10.61
C LYS A 111 -8.15 27.73 -9.91
N SER A 112 -8.21 29.06 -10.05
CA SER A 112 -7.19 29.96 -9.52
C SER A 112 -7.01 29.83 -8.01
N ARG A 113 -8.13 29.77 -7.26
CA ARG A 113 -8.11 29.60 -5.81
C ARG A 113 -7.64 28.22 -5.38
N LEU A 114 -8.08 27.15 -6.04
CA LEU A 114 -7.65 25.78 -5.71
C LEU A 114 -6.15 25.58 -5.96
N LEU A 115 -5.60 26.15 -7.05
CA LEU A 115 -4.19 26.04 -7.41
C LEU A 115 -3.24 26.74 -6.43
N GLU A 116 -3.73 27.71 -5.66
CA GLU A 116 -2.92 28.45 -4.68
C GLU A 116 -2.59 27.58 -3.45
N PHE A 117 -3.52 26.72 -3.03
CA PHE A 117 -3.36 25.88 -1.84
C PHE A 117 -2.74 24.50 -2.11
N LEU A 118 -2.64 24.11 -3.38
CA LEU A 118 -2.11 22.80 -3.73
C LEU A 118 -0.57 22.78 -3.71
N PRO A 119 0.04 21.68 -3.21
CA PRO A 119 1.48 21.56 -3.16
C PRO A 119 2.06 21.53 -4.58
N LYS A 120 3.12 22.33 -4.79
CA LYS A 120 3.83 22.41 -6.07
C LYS A 120 5.08 21.52 -6.02
N PRO A 121 5.38 20.78 -7.11
CA PRO A 121 6.59 19.98 -7.15
C PRO A 121 7.84 20.86 -7.17
N GLU A 122 8.95 20.35 -6.62
CA GLU A 122 10.26 20.99 -6.74
C GLU A 122 10.75 20.97 -8.20
N ALA A 123 11.43 22.05 -8.62
CA ALA A 123 12.03 22.17 -9.94
C ALA A 123 12.94 20.96 -10.26
N PRO A 124 12.99 20.49 -11.53
CA PRO A 124 12.50 21.16 -12.75
C PRO A 124 11.04 20.88 -13.14
N PHE A 125 10.29 20.13 -12.33
CA PHE A 125 8.94 19.71 -12.68
C PHE A 125 7.92 20.83 -12.47
N THR A 126 6.97 20.95 -13.39
CA THR A 126 5.87 21.90 -13.31
C THR A 126 4.63 21.27 -12.68
N PHE A 127 3.67 22.10 -12.28
CA PHE A 127 2.38 21.61 -11.80
C PHE A 127 1.62 20.83 -12.89
N GLN A 128 1.77 21.22 -14.16
CA GLN A 128 1.17 20.52 -15.29
C GLN A 128 1.75 19.11 -15.45
N ASP A 129 3.05 18.93 -15.22
CA ASP A 129 3.68 17.61 -15.25
C ASP A 129 3.10 16.71 -14.16
N LEU A 130 2.95 17.25 -12.94
CA LEU A 130 2.32 16.53 -11.83
C LEU A 130 0.87 16.12 -12.15
N GLN A 131 0.08 17.03 -12.72
CA GLN A 131 -1.30 16.76 -13.16
C GLN A 131 -1.36 15.64 -14.22
N ASN A 132 -0.50 15.73 -15.24
CA ASN A 132 -0.46 14.75 -16.33
C ASN A 132 -0.04 13.36 -15.81
N CYS A 133 0.98 13.29 -14.94
CA CYS A 133 1.43 12.06 -14.30
C CYS A 133 0.32 11.44 -13.45
N LEU A 134 -0.31 12.20 -12.56
CA LEU A 134 -1.39 11.71 -11.70
C LEU A 134 -2.60 11.24 -12.51
N SER A 135 -2.97 11.96 -13.56
CA SER A 135 -4.08 11.59 -14.44
C SER A 135 -3.80 10.29 -15.19
N SER A 136 -2.58 10.11 -15.69
CA SER A 136 -2.15 8.88 -16.36
C SER A 136 -2.13 7.69 -15.40
N LEU A 137 -1.58 7.88 -14.19
CA LEU A 137 -1.57 6.84 -13.15
C LEU A 137 -2.99 6.47 -12.71
N HIS A 138 -3.90 7.44 -12.60
CA HIS A 138 -5.29 7.24 -12.25
C HIS A 138 -6.07 6.47 -13.31
N LEU A 139 -5.88 6.81 -14.59
CA LEU A 139 -6.48 6.10 -15.71
C LEU A 139 -6.10 4.61 -15.70
N ILE A 140 -4.80 4.33 -15.62
CA ILE A 140 -4.29 2.95 -15.61
C ILE A 140 -4.76 2.19 -14.36
N ALA A 141 -4.73 2.83 -13.19
CA ALA A 141 -5.21 2.20 -11.94
C ALA A 141 -6.71 1.86 -12.01
N THR A 142 -7.52 2.70 -12.65
CA THR A 142 -8.94 2.42 -12.85
C THR A 142 -9.14 1.20 -13.74
N ASN A 143 -8.38 1.09 -14.83
CA ASN A 143 -8.41 -0.08 -15.70
C ASN A 143 -7.95 -1.35 -14.98
N LEU A 144 -6.86 -1.27 -14.19
CA LEU A 144 -6.38 -2.38 -13.36
C LEU A 144 -7.44 -2.86 -12.38
N ARG A 145 -8.14 -1.93 -11.72
CA ARG A 145 -9.23 -2.24 -10.78
C ARG A 145 -10.38 -2.95 -11.48
N SER A 146 -10.83 -2.47 -12.64
CA SER A 146 -11.91 -3.10 -13.42
C SER A 146 -11.55 -4.54 -13.79
N HIS A 147 -10.36 -4.76 -14.34
CA HIS A 147 -9.87 -6.11 -14.65
C HIS A 147 -9.78 -6.99 -13.40
N ARG A 148 -9.37 -6.45 -12.26
CA ARG A 148 -9.26 -7.20 -11.01
C ARG A 148 -10.64 -7.67 -10.52
N ILE A 149 -11.66 -6.82 -10.60
CA ILE A 149 -13.05 -7.15 -10.24
C ILE A 149 -13.64 -8.17 -11.22
N GLU A 150 -13.43 -7.96 -12.53
CA GLU A 150 -13.84 -8.91 -13.58
C GLU A 150 -13.20 -10.29 -13.39
N ASN A 151 -11.95 -10.33 -12.92
CA ASN A 151 -11.24 -11.56 -12.57
C ASN A 151 -11.69 -12.19 -11.22
N GLY A 152 -12.78 -11.70 -10.63
CA GLY A 152 -13.43 -12.29 -9.44
C GLY A 152 -12.89 -11.76 -8.11
N ALA A 153 -12.18 -10.63 -8.08
CA ALA A 153 -11.77 -10.03 -6.82
C ALA A 153 -12.96 -9.41 -6.08
N ILE A 154 -13.06 -9.70 -4.79
CA ILE A 154 -14.09 -9.15 -3.91
C ILE A 154 -13.54 -7.89 -3.24
N SER A 155 -14.30 -6.79 -3.33
CA SER A 155 -14.02 -5.57 -2.56
C SER A 155 -14.81 -5.61 -1.26
N PHE A 156 -14.12 -5.58 -0.13
CA PHE A 156 -14.76 -5.41 1.18
C PHE A 156 -14.64 -3.94 1.59
N ASP A 157 -15.72 -3.18 1.42
CA ASP A 157 -15.80 -1.83 1.98
C ASP A 157 -16.10 -1.93 3.48
N LYS A 158 -15.03 -2.04 4.25
CA LYS A 158 -15.11 -2.00 5.71
C LYS A 158 -15.31 -0.56 6.15
N LEU A 159 -16.35 -0.32 6.95
CA LEU A 159 -16.54 0.96 7.62
C LEU A 159 -15.45 1.15 8.67
N GLU A 160 -14.58 2.14 8.46
CA GLU A 160 -13.53 2.53 9.40
C GLU A 160 -13.92 3.83 10.11
N LEU A 161 -13.72 3.87 11.42
CA LEU A 161 -13.99 5.05 12.25
C LEU A 161 -12.67 5.76 12.60
N ASN A 162 -12.68 7.08 12.50
CA ASN A 162 -11.66 7.96 13.04
C ASN A 162 -12.20 8.64 14.29
N PHE A 163 -11.42 8.69 15.37
CA PHE A 163 -11.79 9.36 16.61
C PHE A 163 -11.07 10.70 16.72
N SER A 164 -11.81 11.75 17.09
CA SER A 164 -11.23 13.05 17.40
C SER A 164 -10.89 13.13 18.89
N PHE A 165 -9.70 13.63 19.22
CA PHE A 165 -9.24 13.78 20.60
C PHE A 165 -9.00 15.26 20.92
N PRO A 166 -9.14 15.65 22.21
CA PRO A 166 -8.74 16.98 22.66
C PRO A 166 -7.25 17.19 22.38
N LYS A 167 -6.86 18.41 22.01
CA LYS A 167 -5.44 18.78 22.02
C LYS A 167 -4.93 18.70 23.47
N PRO A 168 -3.79 18.05 23.74
CA PRO A 168 -3.21 18.06 25.08
C PRO A 168 -2.95 19.52 25.48
N LEU A 169 -3.46 19.93 26.66
CA LEU A 169 -3.15 21.23 27.24
C LEU A 169 -1.62 21.33 27.40
N PRO A 170 -0.99 22.49 27.12
CA PRO A 170 0.41 22.70 27.44
C PRO A 170 0.58 22.47 28.95
N VAL A 171 1.54 21.60 29.30
CA VAL A 171 1.85 21.24 30.69
C VAL A 171 2.23 22.52 31.44
N MET A 172 1.30 23.11 32.18
CA MET A 172 1.65 24.01 33.27
C MET A 172 1.99 23.12 34.46
N GLU A 173 3.24 23.20 34.92
CA GLU A 173 3.71 22.64 36.18
C GLU A 173 2.82 23.12 37.33
N LYS A 174 1.80 22.36 37.72
CA LYS A 174 1.20 22.49 39.05
C LYS A 174 0.86 21.12 39.62
N HIS A 175 1.52 20.85 40.73
CA HIS A 175 1.29 19.79 41.69
C HIS A 175 -0.20 19.58 41.99
N THR A 176 -0.81 18.56 41.40
CA THR A 176 -1.94 17.83 42.01
C THR A 176 -1.79 16.34 41.67
N ASN A 177 -1.82 15.50 42.70
CA ASN A 177 -1.62 14.04 42.62
C ASN A 177 -2.83 13.30 42.02
N GLU A 178 -3.43 13.83 40.96
CA GLU A 178 -4.52 13.19 40.23
C GLU A 178 -4.16 13.09 38.74
N CYS A 179 -3.19 12.22 38.45
CA CYS A 179 -2.68 12.01 37.11
C CYS A 179 -3.49 10.91 36.40
N SER A 180 -4.70 11.23 35.95
CA SER A 180 -5.32 10.46 34.87
C SER A 180 -5.00 11.16 33.55
N THR A 181 -3.94 10.73 32.88
CA THR A 181 -3.54 11.20 31.53
C THR A 181 -4.47 10.69 30.42
N THR A 182 -5.63 10.12 30.76
CA THR A 182 -6.53 9.48 29.81
C THR A 182 -7.34 10.53 29.06
N LEU A 183 -6.98 10.79 27.81
CA LEU A 183 -7.75 11.62 26.90
C LEU A 183 -8.94 10.83 26.35
N TRP A 184 -10.16 11.28 26.63
CA TRP A 184 -11.37 10.69 26.04
C TRP A 184 -11.65 11.26 24.65
N PRO A 185 -12.15 10.44 23.69
CA PRO A 185 -12.53 10.94 22.38
C PRO A 185 -13.67 11.96 22.50
N GLN A 186 -13.57 13.08 21.79
CA GLN A 186 -14.60 14.12 21.74
C GLN A 186 -15.67 13.82 20.68
N GLY A 187 -15.35 12.96 19.71
CA GLY A 187 -16.26 12.56 18.65
C GLY A 187 -15.66 11.48 17.77
N PHE A 188 -16.44 11.07 16.78
CA PHE A 188 -16.01 10.14 15.75
C PHE A 188 -16.44 10.64 14.37
N SER A 189 -15.71 10.25 13.34
CA SER A 189 -16.07 10.44 11.94
C SER A 189 -15.86 9.14 11.17
N VAL A 190 -16.65 8.92 10.14
CA VAL A 190 -16.46 7.78 9.23
C VAL A 190 -15.35 8.15 8.25
N LYS A 191 -14.35 7.28 8.11
CA LYS A 191 -13.28 7.47 7.16
C LYS A 191 -13.83 7.29 5.74
N VAL A 192 -13.78 8.37 4.96
CA VAL A 192 -14.21 8.36 3.56
C VAL A 192 -13.02 7.95 2.69
N ARG A 193 -13.22 6.94 1.83
CA ARG A 193 -12.23 6.55 0.82
C ARG A 193 -12.55 7.27 -0.48
N ASN A 194 -11.64 8.14 -0.91
CA ASN A 194 -11.72 8.79 -2.21
C ASN A 194 -10.99 7.95 -3.30
N PRO A 195 -11.16 8.24 -4.60
CA PRO A 195 -10.49 7.49 -5.67
C PRO A 195 -8.96 7.51 -5.63
N ALA A 196 -8.33 8.51 -5.00
CA ALA A 196 -6.88 8.52 -4.80
C ALA A 196 -6.40 7.42 -3.83
N HIS A 197 -7.25 6.96 -2.91
CA HIS A 197 -6.93 5.78 -2.09
C HIS A 197 -6.86 4.52 -2.96
N HIS A 198 -7.80 4.36 -3.89
CA HIS A 198 -7.80 3.23 -4.81
C HIS A 198 -6.63 3.29 -5.80
N LEU A 199 -6.26 4.49 -6.25
CA LEU A 199 -5.06 4.69 -7.07
C LEU A 199 -3.82 4.05 -6.43
N ILE A 200 -3.50 4.40 -5.19
CA ILE A 200 -2.33 3.82 -4.49
C ILE A 200 -2.53 2.33 -4.23
N GLU A 201 -3.74 1.91 -3.83
CA GLU A 201 -4.06 0.51 -3.57
C GLU A 201 -3.75 -0.40 -4.77
N GLU A 202 -4.20 -0.04 -5.98
CA GLU A 202 -3.97 -0.87 -7.17
C GLU A 202 -2.49 -0.95 -7.53
N TRP A 203 -1.74 0.16 -7.45
CA TRP A 203 -0.29 0.13 -7.72
C TRP A 203 0.46 -0.71 -6.67
N MET A 204 0.08 -0.66 -5.40
CA MET A 204 0.68 -1.53 -4.37
C MET A 204 0.33 -3.01 -4.58
N ILE A 205 -0.89 -3.31 -5.01
CA ILE A 205 -1.28 -4.69 -5.39
C ILE A 205 -0.42 -5.18 -6.55
N VAL A 206 -0.26 -4.37 -7.60
CA VAL A 206 0.59 -4.69 -8.76
C VAL A 206 2.03 -4.94 -8.32
N ALA A 207 2.61 -4.08 -7.48
CA ALA A 207 3.95 -4.29 -6.92
C ALA A 207 4.08 -5.65 -6.23
N ASN A 208 3.17 -5.95 -5.30
CA ASN A 208 3.19 -7.20 -4.53
C ASN A 208 3.02 -8.43 -5.43
N GLN A 209 2.15 -8.37 -6.44
CA GLN A 209 1.97 -9.44 -7.41
C GLN A 209 3.24 -9.65 -8.26
N SER A 210 3.89 -8.57 -8.68
CA SER A 210 5.13 -8.62 -9.48
C SER A 210 6.26 -9.26 -8.67
N VAL A 211 6.44 -8.87 -7.41
CA VAL A 211 7.40 -9.49 -6.49
C VAL A 211 7.06 -10.97 -6.26
N ALA A 212 5.79 -11.31 -6.03
CA ALA A 212 5.38 -12.70 -5.85
C ALA A 212 5.69 -13.57 -7.07
N ARG A 213 5.40 -13.08 -8.30
CA ARG A 213 5.77 -13.75 -9.55
C ARG A 213 7.28 -13.94 -9.67
N PHE A 214 8.06 -12.91 -9.37
CA PHE A 214 9.52 -12.96 -9.43
C PHE A 214 10.11 -13.99 -8.45
N LEU A 215 9.69 -13.96 -7.19
CA LEU A 215 10.14 -14.90 -6.16
C LEU A 215 9.74 -16.34 -6.48
N PHE A 216 8.49 -16.55 -6.89
CA PHE A 216 7.99 -17.87 -7.27
C PHE A 216 8.72 -18.43 -8.49
N GLY A 217 8.93 -17.61 -9.53
CA GLY A 217 9.69 -18.01 -10.71
C GLY A 217 11.13 -18.44 -10.37
N ASN A 218 11.80 -17.71 -9.48
CA ASN A 218 13.15 -18.06 -9.01
C ASN A 218 13.16 -19.31 -8.12
N PHE A 219 12.14 -19.49 -7.28
CA PHE A 219 11.96 -20.69 -6.47
C PHE A 219 11.82 -21.94 -7.35
N ILE A 220 10.95 -21.89 -8.37
CA ILE A 220 10.78 -23.01 -9.32
C ILE A 220 12.07 -23.30 -10.10
N LYS A 221 12.82 -22.28 -10.53
CA LYS A 221 14.12 -22.47 -11.18
C LYS A 221 15.12 -23.20 -10.28
N ARG A 222 15.15 -22.89 -8.98
CA ARG A 222 16.01 -23.59 -8.00
C ARG A 222 15.58 -25.03 -7.75
N LEU A 223 14.28 -25.32 -7.86
CA LEU A 223 13.76 -26.69 -7.72
C LEU A 223 14.03 -27.57 -8.95
N LYS A 224 14.23 -26.99 -10.15
CA LYS A 224 14.62 -27.74 -11.35
C LYS A 224 16.05 -28.29 -11.19
N GLY A 225 16.16 -29.43 -10.50
CA GLY A 225 17.42 -30.10 -10.14
C GLY A 225 17.38 -30.77 -8.75
N VAL A 226 16.39 -30.46 -7.92
CA VAL A 226 16.18 -31.09 -6.62
C VAL A 226 15.16 -32.21 -6.79
N GLN A 227 15.52 -33.44 -6.40
CA GLN A 227 14.55 -34.53 -6.26
C GLN A 227 13.51 -34.10 -5.21
N PRO A 228 12.24 -33.92 -5.59
CA PRO A 228 11.19 -33.53 -4.67
C PRO A 228 11.07 -34.57 -3.56
N PHE A 229 11.09 -34.11 -2.31
CA PHE A 229 10.83 -34.97 -1.16
C PHE A 229 9.36 -35.41 -1.20
N GLU A 230 9.10 -36.72 -1.24
CA GLU A 230 7.75 -37.26 -1.11
C GLU A 230 7.29 -37.07 0.34
N ILE A 231 6.29 -36.22 0.58
CA ILE A 231 5.56 -36.23 1.86
C ILE A 231 4.33 -37.10 1.66
N THR A 232 4.23 -38.19 2.42
CA THR A 232 3.01 -38.97 2.54
C THR A 232 2.05 -38.23 3.45
N VAL A 233 0.95 -37.72 2.90
CA VAL A 233 -0.13 -37.11 3.68
C VAL A 233 -1.21 -38.17 3.86
N ASP A 234 -1.46 -38.57 5.10
CA ASP A 234 -2.52 -39.50 5.43
C ASP A 234 -3.87 -38.78 5.31
N THR A 235 -4.64 -39.10 4.28
CA THR A 235 -5.96 -38.49 4.01
C THR A 235 -7.12 -39.41 4.40
N GLY A 236 -6.85 -40.49 5.14
CA GLY A 236 -7.87 -41.37 5.69
C GLY A 236 -8.66 -42.20 4.67
N ASN A 237 -8.47 -42.01 3.36
CA ASN A 237 -9.10 -42.87 2.34
C ASN A 237 -8.31 -43.07 1.04
N ASN A 238 -7.14 -42.46 0.83
CA ASN A 238 -6.17 -42.88 -0.20
C ASN A 238 -4.80 -42.20 0.02
N ASN A 239 -3.74 -43.01 0.13
CA ASN A 239 -2.36 -42.51 0.16
C ASN A 239 -1.98 -41.90 -1.19
N GLN A 240 -2.11 -40.60 -1.33
CA GLN A 240 -1.74 -39.88 -2.55
C GLN A 240 -0.31 -39.36 -2.43
N LYS A 241 0.57 -39.85 -3.31
CA LYS A 241 1.96 -39.38 -3.42
C LYS A 241 2.02 -38.11 -4.28
N TRP A 242 2.59 -37.04 -3.75
CA TRP A 242 2.71 -35.76 -4.47
C TRP A 242 4.14 -35.23 -4.45
N LEU A 243 4.53 -34.69 -5.60
CA LEU A 243 5.78 -33.96 -5.81
C LEU A 243 5.59 -32.48 -5.45
N GLY A 244 6.17 -32.02 -4.33
CA GLY A 244 6.43 -30.59 -4.08
C GLY A 244 5.44 -29.84 -3.19
N ALA A 245 5.96 -28.75 -2.59
CA ALA A 245 5.43 -28.01 -1.45
C ALA A 245 3.92 -27.67 -1.52
N THR A 246 3.25 -27.92 -0.41
CA THR A 246 1.82 -27.69 -0.17
C THR A 246 1.42 -26.23 -0.33
N LEU A 247 0.79 -25.89 -1.46
CA LEU A 247 -0.08 -24.72 -1.60
C LEU A 247 -1.54 -25.20 -1.73
N ARG A 248 -2.08 -25.55 -0.56
CA ARG A 248 -3.50 -25.82 -0.23
C ARG A 248 -4.22 -26.90 -1.06
N ASN A 249 -4.56 -27.98 -0.35
CA ASN A 249 -5.42 -29.08 -0.75
C ASN A 249 -6.88 -28.63 -0.96
N HIS A 250 -7.13 -27.96 -2.07
CA HIS A 250 -8.47 -27.64 -2.56
C HIS A 250 -8.46 -27.77 -4.08
N SER A 251 -9.55 -28.25 -4.65
CA SER A 251 -9.79 -28.10 -6.08
C SER A 251 -9.70 -26.62 -6.44
N LYS A 252 -9.11 -26.30 -7.60
CA LYS A 252 -9.00 -24.92 -8.10
C LYS A 252 -10.40 -24.28 -7.97
N PRO A 253 -10.59 -23.29 -7.10
CA PRO A 253 -11.91 -22.72 -6.92
C PRO A 253 -12.30 -22.07 -8.23
N ASP A 254 -13.53 -22.34 -8.66
CA ASP A 254 -14.07 -21.75 -9.87
C ASP A 254 -14.04 -20.23 -9.71
N ARG A 255 -13.38 -19.54 -10.66
CA ARG A 255 -13.21 -18.07 -10.63
C ARG A 255 -14.56 -17.36 -10.56
N ASN A 256 -15.62 -18.02 -11.03
CA ASN A 256 -16.98 -17.51 -11.05
C ASN A 256 -17.80 -17.81 -9.78
N ARG A 257 -17.30 -18.64 -8.86
CA ARG A 257 -18.06 -19.07 -7.66
C ARG A 257 -17.78 -18.23 -6.40
N PHE A 258 -16.64 -17.55 -6.31
CA PHE A 258 -16.34 -16.74 -5.12
C PHE A 258 -17.13 -15.43 -5.07
N SER A 259 -17.41 -14.82 -6.23
CA SER A 259 -18.30 -13.64 -6.33
C SER A 259 -19.76 -13.97 -5.96
N GLN A 260 -20.19 -15.21 -6.16
CA GLN A 260 -21.54 -15.69 -5.78
C GLN A 260 -21.69 -16.02 -4.29
N LEU A 261 -20.59 -16.13 -3.53
CA LEU A 261 -20.63 -16.32 -2.07
C LEU A 261 -20.93 -15.01 -1.31
N VAL A 262 -21.00 -13.88 -2.00
CA VAL A 262 -21.33 -12.58 -1.41
C VAL A 262 -22.78 -12.22 -1.72
N ILE A 263 -23.72 -12.89 -1.05
CA ILE A 263 -25.10 -12.48 -0.67
C ILE A 263 -25.49 -13.52 0.42
N SER A 264 -25.64 -13.21 1.71
CA SER A 264 -26.68 -12.32 2.23
C SER A 264 -26.24 -11.56 3.49
N LYS A 265 -26.31 -10.23 3.44
CA LYS A 265 -26.74 -9.43 4.60
C LYS A 265 -28.26 -9.62 4.71
N THR A 266 -28.69 -10.74 5.27
CA THR A 266 -30.03 -10.81 5.86
C THR A 266 -29.90 -10.32 7.28
N LEU A 267 -30.49 -9.15 7.51
CA LEU A 267 -30.82 -8.53 8.79
C LEU A 267 -30.99 -9.59 9.90
N CYS A 268 -30.10 -9.61 10.89
CA CYS A 268 -30.48 -10.07 12.22
C CYS A 268 -31.16 -8.87 12.89
N SER A 269 -32.50 -8.93 12.88
CA SER A 269 -33.38 -8.28 13.86
C SER A 269 -33.07 -8.78 15.27
#